data_AF-A0A1D1VFP0-F1
#
_entry.id   AF-A0A1D1VFP0-F1
#
_cell.length_a   1.000
_cell.length_b   1.000
_cell.length_c   1.000
_cell.angle_alpha   90.00
_cell.angle_beta   90.00
_cell.angle_gamma   90.00
#
_symmetry.space_group_name_H-M   'P 1'
#
loop_
_entity.id
_entity.type
_entity.pdbx_description
1 polymer ?
#
loop_
_entity_poly.entity_id
_entity_poly.type
_entity_poly.pdbx_seq_one_letter_code
_entity_poly.pdbx_strand_id
1 'polypeptide(L)'
;MPARRRNRKTQGSLAVQKEIEKLQDGVWMWANTIEASFATLPAELMKLPIAESYDHLVATINELIEAALCNPQHHAKYVKLLLALSTKVKPKNQNITFHSLLVQQVQEYLDYVKAECESAYEQRGDDKGPVTPLDEDAYSKKERFLAFTQLVVNLYDFNIVSYSFMTKSCKELLPEANNVRLVDQVKLECLCMLLTSYTDGNKKSLTHINAVGPYITQLRKFCEKKVTSARVRTTMWNTVAKYDQVMSTLHSAAAAAEKKKQAVPKPQKAQPANQPSVLPVQSHSDPLTVRAITIDFTRGARIREEPTGLRSSSSCGSFHSATDSLHSQDSTLKSWALPILPSTSKQPHTATYDQLVEMYVMCLQNHQLLEGLSGKTLAKNCGLTQPDFRHLQWMKKEGSSDLAGKANNIHLSVAKFLDEAERSLQQHMRAYYETVEKAAEEKINELVESLPANSRADINKRAYEASLFKSH
;
A
#
# COMPACT_ATOMS: atom_id res chain seq x y z
N MET A 1 7.31 2.83 0.41
CA MET A 1 7.70 1.42 0.18
C MET A 1 7.56 0.65 1.49
N PRO A 2 7.27 -0.66 1.50
CA PRO A 2 7.55 -1.47 2.68
C PRO A 2 9.03 -1.27 2.97
N ALA A 3 9.31 -0.65 4.11
CA ALA A 3 10.62 -0.14 4.42
C ALA A 3 11.66 -1.21 4.16
N ARG A 4 12.68 -0.88 3.35
CA ARG A 4 13.95 -1.60 3.24
C ARG A 4 14.35 -2.02 4.66
N ARG A 5 14.05 -3.28 5.04
CA ARG A 5 14.47 -3.85 6.31
C ARG A 5 15.98 -4.05 6.23
N ARG A 6 16.71 -2.98 6.53
CA ARG A 6 18.16 -3.01 6.77
C ARG A 6 18.40 -3.85 8.02
N ASN A 7 18.67 -5.13 7.83
CA ASN A 7 19.30 -5.95 8.86
C ASN A 7 20.82 -5.98 8.64
N ARG A 8 21.53 -5.57 9.68
CA ARG A 8 22.99 -5.57 9.80
C ARG A 8 23.56 -6.99 9.69
N LYS A 9 24.57 -7.19 8.84
CA LYS A 9 25.84 -7.87 9.16
C LYS A 9 26.92 -7.65 8.07
N THR A 10 27.81 -6.71 8.40
CA THR A 10 29.17 -6.40 7.93
C THR A 10 29.80 -7.24 6.79
N GLN A 11 30.20 -6.54 5.73
CA GLN A 11 30.98 -6.92 4.54
C GLN A 11 30.42 -8.03 3.60
N GLY A 12 30.02 -9.20 4.11
CA GLY A 12 29.35 -10.21 3.28
C GLY A 12 28.00 -9.75 2.75
N SER A 13 27.28 -8.96 3.55
CA SER A 13 25.98 -8.35 3.19
C SER A 13 26.09 -7.32 2.06
N LEU A 14 27.22 -6.64 1.90
CA LEU A 14 27.38 -5.59 0.89
C LEU A 14 27.61 -6.15 -0.52
N ALA A 15 28.32 -7.27 -0.65
CA ALA A 15 28.50 -7.95 -1.93
C ALA A 15 27.19 -8.54 -2.45
N VAL A 16 26.46 -9.25 -1.58
CA VAL A 16 25.14 -9.81 -1.89
C VAL A 16 24.13 -8.71 -2.22
N GLN A 17 24.16 -7.58 -1.50
CA GLN A 17 23.28 -6.44 -1.82
C GLN A 17 23.54 -5.87 -3.21
N LYS A 18 24.81 -5.68 -3.60
CA LYS A 18 25.17 -5.21 -4.94
C LYS A 18 24.79 -6.19 -6.05
N GLU A 19 24.85 -7.48 -5.74
CA GLU A 19 24.42 -8.54 -6.65
C GLU A 19 22.90 -8.52 -6.86
N ILE A 20 22.14 -8.38 -5.78
CA ILE A 20 20.68 -8.21 -5.83
C ILE A 20 20.30 -6.96 -6.61
N GLU A 21 20.98 -5.82 -6.38
CA GLU A 21 20.72 -4.58 -7.13
C GLU A 21 20.96 -4.76 -8.65
N LYS A 22 22.06 -5.42 -9.03
CA LYS A 22 22.31 -5.76 -10.45
C LYS A 22 21.27 -6.71 -11.03
N LEU A 23 20.80 -7.67 -10.23
CA LEU A 23 19.71 -8.55 -10.64
C LEU A 23 18.43 -7.73 -10.87
N GLN A 24 18.09 -6.82 -9.96
CA GLN A 24 16.91 -5.96 -10.10
C GLN A 24 16.96 -5.12 -11.37
N ASP A 25 18.09 -4.46 -11.64
CA ASP A 25 18.29 -3.70 -12.87
C ASP A 25 18.14 -4.58 -14.12
N GLY A 26 18.72 -5.80 -14.08
CA GLY A 26 18.60 -6.77 -15.17
C GLY A 26 17.16 -7.22 -15.41
N VAL A 27 16.42 -7.55 -14.34
CA VAL A 27 15.01 -7.96 -14.42
C VAL A 27 14.16 -6.80 -14.94
N TRP A 28 14.38 -5.57 -14.45
CA TRP A 28 13.67 -4.37 -14.87
C TRP A 28 13.88 -4.07 -16.36
N MET A 29 15.12 -4.12 -16.85
CA MET A 29 15.41 -3.93 -18.27
C MET A 29 14.66 -4.94 -19.14
N TRP A 30 14.69 -6.22 -18.77
CA TRP A 30 13.96 -7.26 -19.50
C TRP A 30 12.45 -7.06 -19.41
N ALA A 31 11.92 -6.74 -18.24
CA ALA A 31 10.50 -6.50 -18.00
C ALA A 31 9.94 -5.36 -18.85
N ASN A 32 10.73 -4.32 -19.14
CA ASN A 32 10.32 -3.21 -20.02
C ASN A 32 10.34 -3.57 -21.52
N THR A 33 10.95 -4.70 -21.91
CA THR A 33 10.94 -5.20 -23.29
C THR A 33 9.84 -6.26 -23.55
N ILE A 34 8.92 -6.43 -22.59
CA ILE A 34 7.91 -7.49 -22.63
C ILE A 34 7.01 -7.44 -23.88
N GLU A 35 6.86 -6.28 -24.50
CA GLU A 35 6.09 -6.15 -25.72
C GLU A 35 6.78 -6.81 -26.92
N ALA A 36 8.06 -6.50 -27.13
CA ALA A 36 8.84 -6.93 -28.29
C ALA A 36 9.42 -8.35 -28.13
N SER A 37 9.67 -8.80 -26.90
CA SER A 37 10.51 -9.99 -26.66
C SER A 37 9.86 -11.06 -25.76
N PHE A 38 8.53 -11.05 -25.61
CA PHE A 38 7.83 -11.98 -24.70
C PHE A 38 8.19 -13.47 -24.90
N ALA A 39 8.39 -13.92 -26.14
CA ALA A 39 8.66 -15.32 -26.45
C ALA A 39 10.03 -15.80 -25.91
N THR A 40 11.04 -14.93 -25.92
CA THR A 40 12.40 -15.23 -25.46
C THR A 40 12.64 -14.83 -24.01
N LEU A 41 11.81 -13.93 -23.47
CA LEU A 41 11.95 -13.34 -22.15
C LEU A 41 12.10 -14.36 -21.00
N PRO A 42 11.32 -15.46 -20.92
CA PRO A 42 11.51 -16.43 -19.86
C PRO A 42 12.89 -17.10 -19.92
N ALA A 43 13.43 -17.33 -21.12
CA ALA A 43 14.75 -17.95 -21.28
C ALA A 43 15.87 -16.98 -20.91
N GLU A 44 15.74 -15.71 -21.28
CA GLU A 44 16.71 -14.66 -20.92
C GLU A 44 16.75 -14.39 -19.42
N LEU A 45 15.59 -14.31 -18.76
CA LEU A 45 15.53 -14.16 -17.31
C LEU A 45 16.16 -15.34 -16.58
N MET A 46 16.01 -16.57 -17.08
CA MET A 46 16.65 -17.76 -16.48
C MET A 46 18.19 -17.73 -16.56
N LYS A 47 18.80 -16.85 -17.36
CA LYS A 47 20.27 -16.64 -17.37
C LYS A 47 20.74 -15.79 -16.20
N LEU A 48 19.84 -15.05 -15.55
CA LEU A 48 20.13 -14.24 -14.38
C LEU A 48 20.21 -15.12 -13.11
N PRO A 49 20.89 -14.67 -12.04
CA PRO A 49 21.04 -15.41 -10.78
C PRO A 49 19.74 -15.47 -9.93
N ILE A 50 18.57 -15.69 -10.55
CA ILE A 50 17.26 -15.69 -9.88
C ILE A 50 17.16 -16.80 -8.82
N ALA A 51 17.75 -17.98 -9.08
CA ALA A 51 17.61 -19.17 -8.24
C ALA A 51 18.67 -19.30 -7.13
N GLU A 52 19.48 -18.25 -6.91
CA GLU A 52 20.66 -18.34 -6.04
C GLU A 52 20.34 -18.25 -4.55
N SER A 53 19.42 -17.36 -4.15
CA SER A 53 19.01 -17.22 -2.75
C SER A 53 17.54 -16.79 -2.64
N TYR A 54 17.04 -16.73 -1.40
CA TYR A 54 15.70 -16.26 -1.10
C TYR A 54 15.52 -14.83 -1.59
N ASP A 55 16.49 -13.99 -1.28
CA ASP A 55 16.46 -12.55 -1.59
C ASP A 55 16.47 -12.31 -3.11
N HIS A 56 17.17 -13.13 -3.90
CA HIS A 56 17.14 -13.04 -5.36
C HIS A 56 15.75 -13.36 -5.93
N LEU A 57 15.06 -14.36 -5.37
CA LEU A 57 13.69 -14.70 -5.78
C LEU A 57 12.72 -13.58 -5.43
N VAL A 58 12.79 -13.05 -4.20
CA VAL A 58 11.96 -11.92 -3.73
C VAL A 58 12.19 -10.71 -4.61
N ALA A 59 13.45 -10.34 -4.85
CA ALA A 59 13.81 -9.20 -5.70
C ALA A 59 13.24 -9.35 -7.11
N THR A 60 13.39 -10.53 -7.73
CA THR A 60 12.83 -10.80 -9.07
C THR A 60 11.32 -10.68 -9.10
N ILE A 61 10.61 -11.25 -8.11
CA ILE A 61 9.15 -11.18 -8.04
C ILE A 61 8.70 -9.73 -7.89
N ASN A 62 9.33 -8.96 -7.00
CA ASN A 62 8.96 -7.58 -6.75
C ASN A 62 9.20 -6.69 -7.97
N GLU A 63 10.32 -6.84 -8.67
CA GLU A 63 10.55 -6.08 -9.91
C GLU A 63 9.53 -6.41 -11.00
N LEU A 64 9.13 -7.67 -11.13
CA LEU A 64 8.11 -8.06 -12.12
C LEU A 64 6.71 -7.55 -11.75
N ILE A 65 6.36 -7.52 -10.46
CA ILE A 65 5.12 -6.91 -9.97
C ILE A 65 5.16 -5.40 -10.24
N GLU A 66 6.25 -4.73 -9.92
CA GLU A 66 6.42 -3.29 -10.16
C GLU A 66 6.34 -2.94 -11.64
N ALA A 67 7.02 -3.70 -12.50
CA ALA A 67 6.94 -3.49 -13.94
C ALA A 67 5.52 -3.72 -14.48
N ALA A 68 4.78 -4.66 -13.90
CA ALA A 68 3.37 -4.89 -14.23
C ALA A 68 2.51 -3.68 -13.83
N LEU A 69 2.74 -3.11 -12.65
CA LEU A 69 2.02 -1.91 -12.19
C LEU A 69 2.32 -0.67 -13.03
N CYS A 70 3.56 -0.51 -13.50
CA CYS A 70 3.93 0.57 -14.41
C CYS A 70 3.34 0.40 -15.82
N ASN A 71 2.97 -0.83 -16.20
CA ASN A 71 2.44 -1.14 -17.54
C ASN A 71 1.16 -1.99 -17.49
N PRO A 72 0.03 -1.45 -16.99
CA PRO A 72 -1.21 -2.22 -16.78
C PRO A 72 -1.77 -2.89 -18.04
N GLN A 73 -1.54 -2.28 -19.20
CA GLN A 73 -1.91 -2.81 -20.52
C GLN A 73 -1.25 -4.15 -20.86
N HIS A 74 -0.17 -4.51 -20.16
CA HIS A 74 0.58 -5.75 -20.36
C HIS A 74 0.44 -6.74 -19.20
N HIS A 75 -0.46 -6.52 -18.22
CA HIS A 75 -0.63 -7.41 -17.06
C HIS A 75 -0.72 -8.90 -17.44
N ALA A 76 -1.51 -9.25 -18.46
CA ALA A 76 -1.64 -10.65 -18.89
C ALA A 76 -0.32 -11.27 -19.36
N LYS A 77 0.59 -10.48 -19.95
CA LYS A 77 1.95 -10.94 -20.32
C LYS A 77 2.79 -11.15 -19.07
N TYR A 78 2.80 -10.20 -18.13
CA TYR A 78 3.53 -10.34 -16.87
C TYR A 78 3.06 -11.55 -16.05
N VAL A 79 1.76 -11.79 -15.96
CA VAL A 79 1.21 -12.97 -15.28
C VAL A 79 1.66 -14.28 -15.94
N LYS A 80 1.63 -14.36 -17.27
CA LYS A 80 2.16 -15.53 -17.99
C LYS A 80 3.65 -15.74 -17.76
N LEU A 81 4.42 -14.65 -17.64
CA LEU A 81 5.84 -14.73 -17.31
C LEU A 81 6.05 -15.25 -15.89
N LEU A 82 5.34 -14.71 -14.91
CA LEU A 82 5.36 -15.18 -13.52
C LEU A 82 4.96 -16.66 -13.41
N LEU A 83 3.99 -17.11 -14.20
CA LEU A 83 3.60 -18.52 -14.30
C LEU A 83 4.73 -19.37 -14.90
N ALA A 84 5.37 -18.90 -15.96
CA ALA A 84 6.50 -19.60 -16.58
C ALA A 84 7.69 -19.72 -15.61
N LEU A 85 7.99 -18.68 -14.83
CA LEU A 85 9.03 -18.72 -13.81
C LEU A 85 8.66 -19.64 -12.64
N SER A 86 7.39 -19.62 -12.21
CA SER A 86 6.87 -20.49 -11.14
C SER A 86 7.06 -21.98 -11.42
N THR A 87 7.11 -22.38 -12.69
CA THR A 87 7.29 -23.78 -13.11
C THR A 87 8.75 -24.14 -13.42
N LYS A 88 9.57 -23.16 -13.83
CA LYS A 88 10.95 -23.39 -14.32
C LYS A 88 12.02 -23.11 -13.27
N VAL A 89 11.80 -22.16 -12.36
CA VAL A 89 12.79 -21.76 -11.35
C VAL A 89 12.82 -22.81 -10.24
N LYS A 90 13.97 -23.47 -10.06
CA LYS A 90 14.25 -24.41 -8.98
C LYS A 90 15.30 -23.81 -8.03
N PRO A 91 14.90 -23.30 -6.86
CA PRO A 91 15.83 -22.69 -5.90
C PRO A 91 16.87 -23.70 -5.44
N LYS A 92 18.16 -23.31 -5.41
CA LYS A 92 19.25 -24.26 -5.14
C LYS A 92 19.25 -24.84 -3.71
N ASN A 93 18.73 -24.11 -2.71
CA ASN A 93 18.94 -24.44 -1.29
C ASN A 93 17.72 -24.22 -0.39
N GLN A 94 16.48 -24.32 -0.90
CA GLN A 94 15.30 -23.93 -0.11
C GLN A 94 14.10 -24.86 -0.29
N ASN A 95 13.39 -25.11 0.82
CA ASN A 95 12.09 -25.78 0.84
C ASN A 95 10.94 -24.91 0.27
N ILE A 96 11.24 -23.69 -0.16
CA ILE A 96 10.27 -22.71 -0.65
C ILE A 96 10.33 -22.72 -2.18
N THR A 97 9.16 -22.77 -2.83
CA THR A 97 9.05 -22.68 -4.29
C THR A 97 8.86 -21.23 -4.73
N PHE A 98 9.25 -20.92 -5.98
CA PHE A 98 8.98 -19.59 -6.57
C PHE A 98 7.48 -19.26 -6.50
N HIS A 99 6.61 -20.23 -6.77
CA HIS A 99 5.16 -20.07 -6.68
C HIS A 99 4.69 -19.69 -5.27
N SER A 100 5.13 -20.42 -4.24
CA SER A 100 4.74 -20.09 -2.85
C SER A 100 5.20 -18.70 -2.43
N LEU A 101 6.39 -18.30 -2.88
CA LEU A 101 6.93 -16.97 -2.60
C LEU A 101 6.17 -15.88 -3.35
N LEU A 102 5.78 -16.14 -4.60
CA LEU A 102 4.96 -15.22 -5.39
C LEU A 102 3.62 -14.95 -4.71
N VAL A 103 2.92 -15.99 -4.25
CA VAL A 103 1.64 -15.82 -3.54
C VAL A 103 1.84 -15.03 -2.24
N GLN A 104 2.93 -15.29 -1.51
CA GLN A 104 3.27 -14.52 -0.30
C GLN A 104 3.51 -13.03 -0.63
N GLN A 105 4.35 -12.72 -1.62
CA GLN A 105 4.66 -11.34 -2.02
C GLN A 105 3.43 -10.61 -2.54
N VAL A 106 2.53 -11.29 -3.27
CA VAL A 106 1.26 -10.70 -3.73
C VAL A 106 0.36 -10.31 -2.56
N GLN A 107 0.29 -11.12 -1.49
CA GLN A 107 -0.44 -10.74 -0.27
C GLN A 107 0.21 -9.52 0.40
N GLU A 108 1.52 -9.55 0.59
CA GLU A 108 2.26 -8.46 1.24
C GLU A 108 2.10 -7.13 0.47
N TYR A 109 2.13 -7.18 -0.86
CA TYR A 109 1.86 -6.03 -1.71
C TYR A 109 0.41 -5.57 -1.65
N LEU A 110 -0.57 -6.49 -1.62
CA LEU A 110 -1.98 -6.13 -1.49
C LEU A 110 -2.21 -5.35 -0.20
N ASP A 111 -1.69 -5.86 0.91
CA ASP A 111 -1.80 -5.25 2.23
C ASP A 111 -1.13 -3.87 2.25
N TYR A 112 0.05 -3.77 1.63
CA TYR A 112 0.80 -2.52 1.52
C TYR A 112 0.06 -1.45 0.70
N VAL A 113 -0.36 -1.77 -0.53
CA VAL A 113 -1.03 -0.79 -1.40
C VAL A 113 -2.42 -0.42 -0.86
N LYS A 114 -3.10 -1.36 -0.18
CA LYS A 114 -4.34 -1.07 0.55
C LYS A 114 -4.10 -0.04 1.66
N ALA A 115 -3.06 -0.24 2.49
CA ALA A 115 -2.72 0.69 3.57
C ALA A 115 -2.31 2.08 3.03
N GLU A 116 -1.55 2.14 1.93
CA GLU A 116 -1.24 3.41 1.27
C GLU A 116 -2.50 4.12 0.77
N CYS A 117 -3.41 3.38 0.15
CA CYS A 117 -4.69 3.90 -0.31
C CYS A 117 -5.51 4.45 0.86
N GLU A 118 -5.62 3.70 1.97
CA GLU A 118 -6.31 4.11 3.20
C GLU A 118 -5.74 5.39 3.81
N SER A 119 -4.41 5.49 3.92
CA SER A 119 -3.74 6.68 4.46
C SER A 119 -4.01 7.96 3.67
N ALA A 120 -4.22 7.84 2.35
CA ALA A 120 -4.55 8.98 1.49
C ALA A 120 -5.96 9.54 1.75
N TYR A 121 -6.84 8.79 2.41
CA TYR A 121 -8.19 9.22 2.77
C TYR A 121 -8.27 9.89 4.15
N GLU A 122 -7.50 9.43 5.12
CA GLU A 122 -7.47 10.03 6.47
C GLU A 122 -6.96 11.48 6.43
N GLN A 123 -6.17 11.83 5.41
CA GLN A 123 -5.67 13.19 5.19
C GLN A 123 -6.69 14.13 4.53
N ARG A 124 -7.84 13.63 4.06
CA ARG A 124 -8.90 14.45 3.44
C ARG A 124 -10.05 14.67 4.41
N GLY A 125 -9.89 15.64 5.30
CA GLY A 125 -11.05 16.30 5.92
C GLY A 125 -11.73 17.20 4.89
N ASP A 126 -12.91 16.81 4.39
CA ASP A 126 -13.95 17.61 3.72
C ASP A 126 -13.57 18.80 2.79
N ASP A 127 -12.37 18.83 2.19
CA ASP A 127 -11.89 20.01 1.47
C ASP A 127 -12.35 20.04 0.00
N LYS A 128 -13.25 20.99 -0.28
CA LYS A 128 -13.68 21.40 -1.63
C LYS A 128 -12.73 22.47 -2.21
N GLY A 129 -11.42 22.21 -2.17
CA GLY A 129 -10.38 23.10 -2.69
C GLY A 129 -9.88 22.72 -4.10
N PRO A 130 -9.08 23.59 -4.76
CA PRO A 130 -8.35 23.23 -5.98
C PRO A 130 -7.34 22.10 -5.71
N VAL A 131 -7.15 21.23 -6.70
CA VAL A 131 -6.26 20.06 -6.65
C VAL A 131 -4.85 20.49 -6.22
N THR A 132 -4.46 20.07 -5.02
CA THR A 132 -3.12 20.28 -4.45
C THR A 132 -2.18 19.15 -4.87
N PRO A 133 -0.84 19.27 -4.76
CA PRO A 133 0.09 18.16 -4.99
C PRO A 133 -0.20 16.91 -4.11
N LEU A 134 -0.86 17.08 -2.97
CA LEU A 134 -1.36 15.99 -2.12
C LEU A 134 -2.51 15.22 -2.80
N ASP A 135 -3.29 15.89 -3.64
CA ASP A 135 -4.36 15.26 -4.42
C ASP A 135 -3.81 14.40 -5.57
N GLU A 136 -2.68 14.77 -6.17
CA GLU A 136 -1.99 13.97 -7.20
C GLU A 136 -1.37 12.70 -6.62
N ASP A 137 -0.73 12.77 -5.44
CA ASP A 137 -0.21 11.60 -4.74
C ASP A 137 -1.34 10.65 -4.29
N ALA A 138 -2.44 11.20 -3.77
CA ALA A 138 -3.63 10.42 -3.44
C ALA A 138 -4.29 9.77 -4.66
N TYR A 139 -4.32 10.46 -5.80
CA TYR A 139 -4.83 9.92 -7.06
C TYR A 139 -3.94 8.78 -7.57
N SER A 140 -2.62 8.97 -7.55
CA SER A 140 -1.63 7.94 -7.91
C SER A 140 -1.76 6.69 -7.05
N LYS A 141 -1.95 6.83 -5.74
CA LYS A 141 -2.18 5.70 -4.81
C LYS A 141 -3.45 4.92 -5.13
N LYS A 142 -4.54 5.60 -5.50
CA LYS A 142 -5.81 4.95 -5.91
C LYS A 142 -5.66 4.19 -7.22
N GLU A 143 -5.02 4.80 -8.22
CA GLU A 143 -4.74 4.15 -9.51
C GLU A 143 -3.85 2.93 -9.32
N ARG A 144 -2.81 3.04 -8.47
CA ARG A 144 -1.93 1.92 -8.12
C ARG A 144 -2.69 0.79 -7.45
N PHE A 145 -3.62 1.10 -6.55
CA PHE A 145 -4.46 0.09 -5.90
C PHE A 145 -5.42 -0.63 -6.87
N LEU A 146 -6.03 0.11 -7.79
CA LEU A 146 -6.86 -0.46 -8.86
C LEU A 146 -6.02 -1.33 -9.81
N ALA A 147 -4.86 -0.85 -10.24
CA ALA A 147 -3.93 -1.59 -11.09
C ALA A 147 -3.47 -2.90 -10.41
N PHE A 148 -3.09 -2.84 -9.13
CA PHE A 148 -2.71 -4.02 -8.38
C PHE A 148 -3.88 -5.01 -8.21
N THR A 149 -5.09 -4.50 -7.95
CA THR A 149 -6.29 -5.36 -7.89
C THR A 149 -6.56 -6.04 -9.24
N GLN A 150 -6.39 -5.33 -10.36
CA GLN A 150 -6.48 -5.92 -11.69
C GLN A 150 -5.41 -6.99 -11.94
N LEU A 151 -4.19 -6.78 -11.42
CA LEU A 151 -3.13 -7.78 -11.47
C LEU A 151 -3.53 -9.03 -10.67
N VAL A 152 -4.09 -8.88 -9.47
CA VAL A 152 -4.61 -9.99 -8.65
C VAL A 152 -5.70 -10.79 -9.39
N VAL A 153 -6.65 -10.10 -10.04
CA VAL A 153 -7.66 -10.74 -10.89
C VAL A 153 -7.00 -11.58 -11.99
N ASN A 154 -6.01 -11.03 -12.68
CA ASN A 154 -5.29 -11.78 -13.71
C ASN A 154 -4.52 -12.97 -13.11
N LEU A 155 -3.87 -12.81 -11.96
CA LEU A 155 -3.21 -13.92 -11.27
C LEU A 155 -4.20 -15.04 -10.92
N TYR A 156 -5.45 -14.69 -10.58
CA TYR A 156 -6.50 -15.66 -10.30
C TYR A 156 -6.98 -16.39 -11.57
N ASP A 157 -7.21 -15.65 -12.65
CA ASP A 157 -7.63 -16.22 -13.94
C ASP A 157 -6.60 -17.21 -14.51
N PHE A 158 -5.31 -17.03 -14.20
CA PHE A 158 -4.22 -17.93 -14.56
C PHE A 158 -3.94 -19.02 -13.50
N ASN A 159 -4.80 -19.17 -12.49
CA ASN A 159 -4.68 -20.14 -11.38
C ASN A 159 -3.37 -20.03 -10.58
N ILE A 160 -2.80 -18.82 -10.48
CA ILE A 160 -1.63 -18.57 -9.63
C ILE A 160 -2.06 -18.35 -8.19
N VAL A 161 -3.11 -17.55 -7.97
CA VAL A 161 -3.72 -17.41 -6.63
C VAL A 161 -4.96 -18.28 -6.52
N SER A 162 -5.22 -18.79 -5.31
CA SER A 162 -6.33 -19.70 -5.06
C SER A 162 -7.65 -18.95 -4.90
N TYR A 163 -8.77 -19.69 -4.97
CA TYR A 163 -10.08 -19.14 -4.61
C TYR A 163 -10.10 -18.69 -3.13
N SER A 164 -9.37 -19.36 -2.22
CA SER A 164 -9.31 -18.96 -0.81
C SER A 164 -8.61 -17.61 -0.62
N PHE A 165 -7.58 -17.33 -1.41
CA PHE A 165 -6.93 -16.01 -1.47
C PHE A 165 -7.94 -14.93 -1.90
N MET A 166 -8.71 -15.20 -2.95
CA MET A 166 -9.73 -14.26 -3.46
C MET A 166 -10.83 -14.00 -2.44
N THR A 167 -11.35 -15.05 -1.77
CA THR A 167 -12.38 -14.89 -0.73
C THR A 167 -11.87 -14.06 0.44
N LYS A 168 -10.62 -14.30 0.89
CA LYS A 168 -9.96 -13.49 1.92
C LYS A 168 -9.85 -12.02 1.49
N SER A 169 -9.36 -11.78 0.27
CA SER A 169 -9.23 -10.43 -0.29
C SER A 169 -10.58 -9.71 -0.37
N CYS A 170 -11.64 -10.39 -0.81
CA CYS A 170 -13.00 -9.82 -0.83
C CYS A 170 -13.49 -9.44 0.57
N LYS A 171 -13.24 -10.28 1.58
CA LYS A 171 -13.60 -10.02 2.98
C LYS A 171 -12.91 -8.76 3.50
N GLU A 172 -11.62 -8.59 3.18
CA GLU A 172 -10.80 -7.47 3.65
C GLU A 172 -11.15 -6.13 2.98
N LEU A 173 -11.78 -6.15 1.80
CA LEU A 173 -12.25 -4.94 1.10
C LEU A 173 -13.70 -4.56 1.42
N LEU A 174 -14.42 -5.42 2.14
CA LEU A 174 -15.81 -5.19 2.47
C LEU A 174 -15.92 -4.08 3.54
N PRO A 175 -16.65 -2.98 3.28
CA PRO A 175 -16.81 -1.93 4.27
C PRO A 175 -17.59 -2.43 5.49
N GLU A 176 -17.21 -1.98 6.69
CA GLU A 176 -17.97 -2.31 7.90
C GLU A 176 -19.39 -1.71 7.85
N ALA A 177 -20.39 -2.50 8.21
CA ALA A 177 -21.81 -2.23 7.96
C ALA A 177 -22.35 -0.93 8.63
N ASN A 178 -21.61 -0.37 9.58
CA ASN A 178 -22.06 0.75 10.41
C ASN A 178 -21.60 2.12 9.90
N ASN A 179 -20.67 2.19 8.93
CA ASN A 179 -20.05 3.46 8.52
C ASN A 179 -20.32 3.83 7.06
N VAL A 180 -21.60 4.01 6.74
CA VAL A 180 -22.09 4.27 5.37
C VAL A 180 -21.59 5.62 4.80
N ARG A 181 -21.21 6.58 5.65
CA ARG A 181 -20.68 7.89 5.24
C ARG A 181 -19.20 7.87 4.81
N LEU A 182 -18.47 6.80 5.13
CA LEU A 182 -17.03 6.64 4.84
C LEU A 182 -16.75 5.52 3.83
N VAL A 183 -17.74 5.14 3.02
CA VAL A 183 -17.60 4.04 2.07
C VAL A 183 -16.71 4.48 0.91
N ASP A 184 -15.48 4.00 0.93
CA ASP A 184 -14.49 4.21 -0.11
C ASP A 184 -14.95 3.60 -1.45
N GLN A 185 -15.17 4.46 -2.43
CA GLN A 185 -15.61 4.09 -3.78
C GLN A 185 -14.58 3.23 -4.50
N VAL A 186 -13.28 3.47 -4.30
CA VAL A 186 -12.21 2.69 -4.94
C VAL A 186 -12.17 1.29 -4.35
N LYS A 187 -12.29 1.13 -3.02
CA LYS A 187 -12.41 -0.21 -2.41
C LYS A 187 -13.61 -0.97 -2.93
N LEU A 188 -14.74 -0.31 -3.15
CA LEU A 188 -15.92 -0.94 -3.74
C LEU A 188 -15.69 -1.33 -5.20
N GLU A 189 -15.03 -0.50 -6.02
CA GLU A 189 -14.67 -0.87 -7.40
C GLU A 189 -13.74 -2.11 -7.39
N CYS A 190 -12.70 -2.11 -6.55
CA CYS A 190 -11.80 -3.25 -6.37
C CYS A 190 -12.56 -4.52 -5.91
N LEU A 191 -13.45 -4.40 -4.92
CA LEU A 191 -14.29 -5.50 -4.45
C LEU A 191 -15.17 -6.06 -5.58
N CYS A 192 -15.80 -5.19 -6.39
CA CYS A 192 -16.63 -5.62 -7.51
C CYS A 192 -15.81 -6.36 -8.57
N MET A 193 -14.58 -5.91 -8.85
CA MET A 193 -13.65 -6.59 -9.77
C MET A 193 -13.32 -8.01 -9.27
N LEU A 194 -12.92 -8.13 -7.99
CA LEU A 194 -12.58 -9.43 -7.40
C LEU A 194 -13.78 -10.38 -7.36
N LEU A 195 -14.96 -9.91 -6.94
CA LEU A 195 -16.19 -10.71 -6.87
C LEU A 195 -16.64 -11.18 -8.27
N THR A 196 -16.50 -10.32 -9.28
CA THR A 196 -16.86 -10.63 -10.66
C THR A 196 -15.98 -11.75 -11.22
N SER A 197 -14.65 -11.62 -11.09
CA SER A 197 -13.71 -12.65 -11.53
C SER A 197 -13.85 -13.95 -10.73
N TYR A 198 -14.05 -13.86 -9.41
CA TYR A 198 -14.35 -15.03 -8.57
C TYR A 198 -15.59 -15.78 -9.04
N THR A 199 -16.67 -15.05 -9.35
CA THR A 199 -17.93 -15.64 -9.84
C THR A 199 -17.72 -16.33 -11.19
N ASP A 200 -16.95 -15.73 -12.10
CA ASP A 200 -16.63 -16.33 -13.39
C ASP A 200 -15.82 -17.62 -13.27
N GLY A 201 -14.76 -17.59 -12.46
CA GLY A 201 -13.87 -18.72 -12.23
C GLY A 201 -14.59 -19.90 -11.56
N ASN A 202 -15.61 -19.63 -10.74
CA ASN A 202 -16.31 -20.64 -9.94
C ASN A 202 -17.73 -20.96 -10.41
N LYS A 203 -18.16 -20.53 -11.60
CA LYS A 203 -19.54 -20.69 -12.11
C LYS A 203 -20.10 -22.13 -12.18
N LYS A 204 -19.26 -23.14 -11.94
CA LYS A 204 -19.63 -24.56 -11.91
C LYS A 204 -19.69 -25.15 -10.49
N SER A 205 -19.26 -24.40 -9.47
CA SER A 205 -19.15 -24.88 -8.08
C SER A 205 -20.11 -24.12 -7.18
N LEU A 206 -21.23 -24.76 -6.83
CA LEU A 206 -22.22 -24.17 -5.92
C LEU A 206 -21.61 -23.83 -4.55
N THR A 207 -20.73 -24.69 -4.05
CA THR A 207 -20.04 -24.46 -2.76
C THR A 207 -19.19 -23.20 -2.79
N HIS A 208 -18.43 -22.97 -3.87
CA HIS A 208 -17.59 -21.77 -3.98
C HIS A 208 -18.44 -20.51 -4.17
N ILE A 209 -19.46 -20.55 -5.03
CA ILE A 209 -20.33 -19.38 -5.24
C ILE A 209 -21.06 -19.00 -3.94
N ASN A 210 -21.53 -19.97 -3.15
CA ASN A 210 -22.14 -19.70 -1.85
C ASN A 210 -21.19 -19.00 -0.86
N ALA A 211 -19.87 -19.21 -0.96
CA ALA A 211 -18.89 -18.60 -0.06
C ALA A 211 -18.86 -17.06 -0.16
N VAL A 212 -19.19 -16.49 -1.32
CA VAL A 212 -19.22 -15.02 -1.53
C VAL A 212 -20.62 -14.42 -1.41
N GLY A 213 -21.66 -15.24 -1.21
CA GLY A 213 -23.05 -14.81 -1.05
C GLY A 213 -23.29 -13.75 0.05
N PRO A 214 -22.66 -13.86 1.24
CA PRO A 214 -22.76 -12.81 2.27
C PRO A 214 -22.27 -11.44 1.78
N TYR A 215 -21.18 -11.42 0.99
CA TYR A 215 -20.59 -10.18 0.46
C TYR A 215 -21.50 -9.55 -0.59
N ILE A 216 -22.09 -10.35 -1.47
CA ILE A 216 -23.08 -9.89 -2.47
C ILE A 216 -24.33 -9.33 -1.79
N THR A 217 -24.79 -9.97 -0.71
CA THR A 217 -25.93 -9.48 0.09
C THR A 217 -25.64 -8.10 0.67
N GLN A 218 -24.43 -7.89 1.16
CA GLN A 218 -24.03 -6.58 1.67
C GLN A 218 -23.88 -5.54 0.54
N LEU A 219 -23.34 -5.94 -0.62
CA LEU A 219 -23.24 -5.08 -1.80
C LEU A 219 -24.62 -4.59 -2.27
N ARG A 220 -25.63 -5.47 -2.25
CA ARG A 220 -27.03 -5.13 -2.56
C ARG A 220 -27.58 -4.05 -1.62
N LYS A 221 -27.32 -4.14 -0.32
CA LYS A 221 -27.70 -3.10 0.66
C LYS A 221 -27.05 -1.75 0.34
N PHE A 222 -25.80 -1.73 -0.14
CA PHE A 222 -25.15 -0.49 -0.57
C PHE A 222 -25.78 0.09 -1.84
N CYS A 223 -26.18 -0.74 -2.80
CA CYS A 223 -26.91 -0.30 -3.99
C CYS A 223 -28.21 0.43 -3.64
N GLU A 224 -28.99 -0.12 -2.71
CA GLU A 224 -30.30 0.41 -2.29
C GLU A 224 -30.19 1.75 -1.57
N LYS A 225 -29.16 1.93 -0.73
CA LYS A 225 -28.95 3.16 0.06
C LYS A 225 -28.49 4.37 -0.77
N LYS A 226 -28.11 4.19 -2.03
CA LYS A 226 -27.66 5.26 -2.97
C LYS A 226 -26.52 6.15 -2.45
N VAL A 227 -25.66 5.63 -1.57
CA VAL A 227 -24.58 6.38 -0.89
C VAL A 227 -23.29 6.54 -1.69
N THR A 228 -23.17 5.85 -2.83
CA THR A 228 -22.00 5.89 -3.72
C THR A 228 -22.32 6.60 -5.04
N SER A 229 -21.32 6.94 -5.85
CA SER A 229 -21.54 7.56 -7.17
C SER A 229 -22.34 6.66 -8.12
N ALA A 230 -22.99 7.25 -9.12
CA ALA A 230 -23.78 6.49 -10.09
C ALA A 230 -22.95 5.42 -10.82
N ARG A 231 -21.71 5.75 -11.21
CA ARG A 231 -20.75 4.82 -11.83
C ARG A 231 -20.53 3.59 -10.95
N VAL A 232 -20.15 3.79 -9.68
CA VAL A 232 -19.86 2.69 -8.75
C VAL A 232 -21.11 1.85 -8.50
N ARG A 233 -22.28 2.48 -8.33
CA ARG A 233 -23.55 1.75 -8.20
C ARG A 233 -23.87 0.87 -9.40
N THR A 234 -23.62 1.35 -10.62
CA THR A 234 -23.80 0.55 -11.84
C THR A 234 -22.89 -0.67 -11.82
N THR A 235 -21.61 -0.49 -11.48
CA THR A 235 -20.65 -1.60 -11.34
C THR A 235 -21.12 -2.62 -10.31
N MET A 236 -21.55 -2.15 -9.13
CA MET A 236 -22.10 -3.00 -8.06
C MET A 236 -23.33 -3.78 -8.53
N TRP A 237 -24.28 -3.13 -9.18
CA TRP A 237 -25.47 -3.79 -9.73
C TRP A 237 -25.13 -4.86 -10.76
N ASN A 238 -24.17 -4.58 -11.65
CA ASN A 238 -23.71 -5.56 -12.64
C ASN A 238 -23.08 -6.79 -11.97
N THR A 239 -22.26 -6.59 -10.93
CA THR A 239 -21.68 -7.69 -10.15
C THR A 239 -22.75 -8.53 -9.45
N VAL A 240 -23.74 -7.88 -8.81
CA VAL A 240 -24.88 -8.56 -8.16
C VAL A 240 -25.69 -9.35 -9.18
N ALA A 241 -26.06 -8.74 -10.32
CA ALA A 241 -26.87 -9.39 -11.36
C ALA A 241 -26.16 -10.62 -11.93
N LYS A 242 -24.85 -10.53 -12.15
CA LYS A 242 -24.03 -11.63 -12.63
C LYS A 242 -23.97 -12.80 -11.64
N TYR A 243 -23.81 -12.50 -10.36
CA TYR A 243 -23.89 -13.51 -9.29
C TYR A 243 -25.24 -14.20 -9.29
N ASP A 244 -26.35 -13.44 -9.35
CA ASP A 244 -27.71 -13.98 -9.35
C ASP A 244 -27.95 -14.90 -10.57
N GLN A 245 -27.45 -14.51 -11.75
CA GLN A 245 -27.52 -15.33 -12.96
C GLN A 245 -26.80 -16.67 -12.80
N VAL A 246 -25.58 -16.66 -12.26
CA VAL A 246 -24.79 -17.88 -12.03
C VAL A 246 -25.47 -18.77 -10.98
N MET A 247 -25.95 -18.18 -9.89
CA MET A 247 -26.69 -18.91 -8.84
C MET A 247 -27.95 -19.57 -9.36
N SER A 248 -28.76 -18.84 -10.14
CA SER A 248 -29.97 -19.40 -10.77
C SER A 248 -29.65 -20.58 -11.69
N THR A 249 -28.57 -20.48 -12.47
CA THR A 249 -28.11 -21.55 -13.37
C THR A 249 -27.67 -22.79 -12.58
N LEU A 250 -26.91 -22.60 -11.50
CA LEU A 250 -26.45 -23.69 -10.64
C LEU A 250 -27.61 -24.40 -9.91
N HIS A 251 -28.58 -23.65 -9.38
CA HIS A 251 -29.76 -24.24 -8.77
C HIS A 251 -30.63 -25.01 -9.76
N SER A 252 -30.80 -24.48 -10.98
CA SER A 252 -31.52 -25.16 -12.06
C SER A 252 -30.83 -26.47 -12.46
N ALA A 253 -29.50 -26.46 -12.57
CA ALA A 253 -28.71 -27.65 -12.86
C ALA A 253 -28.78 -28.70 -11.74
N ALA A 254 -28.74 -28.27 -10.47
CA ALA A 254 -28.88 -29.15 -9.31
C ALA A 254 -30.27 -29.80 -9.27
N ALA A 255 -31.35 -29.01 -9.48
CA ALA A 255 -32.71 -29.53 -9.53
C ALA A 255 -32.92 -30.52 -10.70
N ALA A 256 -32.31 -30.27 -11.87
CA ALA A 256 -32.35 -31.18 -13.00
C ALA A 256 -31.61 -32.50 -12.73
N ALA A 257 -30.48 -32.45 -12.02
CA ALA A 257 -29.74 -33.63 -11.60
C ALA A 257 -30.52 -34.48 -10.58
N GLU A 258 -31.22 -33.84 -9.65
CA GLU A 258 -32.09 -34.52 -8.67
C GLU A 258 -33.24 -35.27 -9.37
N LYS A 259 -33.89 -34.64 -10.35
CA LYS A 259 -34.95 -35.26 -11.17
C LYS A 259 -34.44 -36.45 -11.99
N LYS A 260 -33.22 -36.39 -12.52
CA LYS A 260 -32.61 -37.53 -13.26
C LYS A 260 -32.30 -38.70 -12.35
N LYS A 261 -31.90 -38.47 -11.09
CA LYS A 261 -31.69 -39.55 -10.10
C LYS A 261 -33.00 -40.23 -9.68
N GLN A 262 -34.10 -39.47 -9.64
CA GLN A 262 -35.43 -40.02 -9.32
C GLN A 262 -36.10 -40.74 -10.50
N ALA A 263 -35.64 -40.52 -11.74
CA ALA A 263 -36.15 -41.16 -12.95
C ALA A 263 -35.44 -42.49 -13.33
N VAL A 264 -34.47 -42.96 -12.54
CA VAL A 264 -33.88 -44.29 -12.73
C VAL A 264 -34.89 -45.34 -12.25
N PRO A 265 -35.40 -46.23 -13.12
CA PRO A 265 -36.40 -47.24 -12.72
C PRO A 265 -35.81 -48.17 -11.65
N LYS A 266 -36.56 -48.43 -10.59
CA LYS A 266 -36.28 -49.53 -9.65
C LYS A 266 -36.08 -50.82 -10.47
N PRO A 267 -34.94 -51.54 -10.36
CA PRO A 267 -34.85 -52.88 -10.92
C PRO A 267 -35.92 -53.76 -10.25
N GLN A 268 -36.81 -54.33 -11.05
CA GLN A 268 -37.74 -55.34 -10.58
C GLN A 268 -36.94 -56.52 -10.02
N LYS A 269 -37.18 -56.84 -8.75
CA LYS A 269 -36.65 -58.03 -8.06
C LYS A 269 -37.07 -59.29 -8.83
N ALA A 270 -36.12 -59.92 -9.54
CA ALA A 270 -36.17 -61.35 -9.77
C ALA A 270 -35.64 -62.07 -8.51
N GLN A 271 -36.36 -63.08 -8.05
CA GLN A 271 -36.06 -63.91 -6.88
C GLN A 271 -34.74 -64.71 -7.05
N PRO A 272 -34.07 -65.09 -5.96
CA PRO A 272 -32.79 -65.80 -6.00
C PRO A 272 -32.99 -67.32 -5.99
N ALA A 273 -32.19 -68.04 -6.79
CA ALA A 273 -31.91 -69.45 -6.57
C ALA A 273 -30.42 -69.72 -6.79
N ASN A 274 -29.79 -70.21 -5.71
CA ASN A 274 -28.55 -70.98 -5.62
C ASN A 274 -27.18 -70.32 -5.92
N GLN A 275 -26.42 -70.20 -4.82
CA GLN A 275 -24.95 -70.10 -4.63
C GLN A 275 -24.11 -71.15 -5.41
N PRO A 276 -22.74 -71.17 -5.36
CA PRO A 276 -21.74 -70.13 -5.02
C PRO A 276 -20.45 -70.12 -5.92
N SER A 277 -19.56 -69.17 -5.61
CA SER A 277 -18.07 -69.24 -5.67
C SER A 277 -17.28 -68.62 -6.84
N VAL A 278 -16.18 -67.97 -6.41
CA VAL A 278 -14.88 -67.70 -7.07
C VAL A 278 -14.57 -66.23 -7.48
N LEU A 279 -13.60 -65.65 -6.75
CA LEU A 279 -12.77 -64.45 -6.99
C LEU A 279 -11.89 -64.61 -8.26
N PRO A 280 -10.98 -63.67 -8.65
CA PRO A 280 -11.00 -62.20 -8.69
C PRO A 280 -10.49 -61.65 -10.05
N VAL A 281 -10.75 -60.38 -10.42
CA VAL A 281 -9.81 -59.61 -11.28
C VAL A 281 -9.83 -58.13 -10.91
N GLN A 282 -8.63 -57.60 -10.69
CA GLN A 282 -8.30 -56.20 -10.40
C GLN A 282 -8.62 -55.25 -11.56
N SER A 283 -8.98 -54.01 -11.26
CA SER A 283 -8.52 -52.87 -12.06
C SER A 283 -8.37 -51.62 -11.19
N HIS A 284 -7.14 -51.11 -11.19
CA HIS A 284 -6.69 -49.87 -10.59
C HIS A 284 -7.37 -48.65 -11.23
N SER A 285 -7.74 -47.67 -10.42
CA SER A 285 -7.59 -46.25 -10.78
C SER A 285 -7.62 -45.39 -9.51
N ASP A 286 -6.43 -44.96 -9.10
CA ASP A 286 -6.23 -43.93 -8.09
C ASP A 286 -6.58 -42.54 -8.63
N PRO A 287 -7.20 -41.67 -7.83
CA PRO A 287 -7.01 -40.23 -7.95
C PRO A 287 -6.12 -39.70 -6.83
N LEU A 288 -5.08 -38.97 -7.26
CA LEU A 288 -4.10 -38.23 -6.47
C LEU A 288 -4.73 -37.44 -5.32
N THR A 289 -4.31 -37.77 -4.10
CA THR A 289 -4.61 -37.01 -2.87
C THR A 289 -3.71 -35.78 -2.80
N VAL A 290 -4.28 -34.59 -3.01
CA VAL A 290 -3.60 -33.32 -2.71
C VAL A 290 -3.72 -33.07 -1.22
N ARG A 291 -2.60 -33.17 -0.49
CA ARG A 291 -2.50 -32.80 0.93
C ARG A 291 -2.59 -31.27 1.06
N ALA A 292 -3.72 -30.78 1.54
CA ALA A 292 -3.82 -29.43 2.08
C ALA A 292 -3.07 -29.37 3.42
N ILE A 293 -2.08 -28.48 3.52
CA ILE A 293 -1.44 -28.13 4.80
C ILE A 293 -2.22 -26.95 5.37
N THR A 294 -3.03 -27.21 6.40
CA THR A 294 -3.69 -26.19 7.20
C THR A 294 -2.72 -25.71 8.28
N ILE A 295 -2.45 -24.41 8.34
CA ILE A 295 -1.72 -23.78 9.45
C ILE A 295 -2.73 -22.90 10.21
N ASP A 296 -3.04 -23.29 11.44
CA ASP A 296 -3.90 -22.51 12.36
C ASP A 296 -3.08 -21.43 13.07
N PHE A 297 -3.61 -20.20 13.10
CA PHE A 297 -3.16 -19.14 14.00
C PHE A 297 -4.34 -18.65 14.85
N THR A 298 -4.27 -18.93 16.15
CA THR A 298 -5.11 -18.30 17.17
C THR A 298 -4.33 -17.17 17.84
N ARG A 299 -4.90 -15.97 17.92
CA ARG A 299 -4.52 -14.99 18.95
C ARG A 299 -5.67 -14.05 19.27
N GLY A 300 -6.02 -14.02 20.55
CA GLY A 300 -7.15 -13.27 21.11
C GLY A 300 -6.84 -11.79 21.40
N ALA A 301 -7.91 -11.01 21.53
CA ALA A 301 -7.88 -9.65 22.05
C ALA A 301 -9.01 -9.47 23.08
N ARG A 302 -8.66 -8.87 24.22
CA ARG A 302 -9.53 -8.50 25.34
C ARG A 302 -9.95 -7.03 25.19
N ILE A 303 -11.19 -6.77 25.57
CA ILE A 303 -11.91 -5.49 25.61
C ILE A 303 -11.56 -4.71 26.90
N ARG A 304 -11.50 -3.37 26.85
CA ARG A 304 -11.99 -2.52 27.95
C ARG A 304 -12.30 -1.07 27.54
N GLU A 305 -13.38 -0.57 28.13
CA GLU A 305 -14.12 0.68 27.89
C GLU A 305 -13.61 1.88 28.72
N GLU A 306 -13.90 3.10 28.24
CA GLU A 306 -13.82 4.39 28.98
C GLU A 306 -15.01 4.58 29.96
N PRO A 307 -14.97 5.60 30.85
CA PRO A 307 -15.86 6.76 30.62
C PRO A 307 -15.38 8.16 31.13
N THR A 308 -15.67 9.18 30.30
CA THR A 308 -16.31 10.52 30.50
C THR A 308 -16.20 11.37 31.80
N GLY A 309 -16.09 12.72 31.62
CA GLY A 309 -16.89 13.69 32.42
C GLY A 309 -16.29 15.05 32.86
N LEU A 310 -16.46 16.09 32.01
CA LEU A 310 -17.00 17.48 32.21
C LEU A 310 -16.69 18.44 33.41
N ARG A 311 -16.59 19.75 33.01
CA ARG A 311 -16.93 21.07 33.66
C ARG A 311 -15.85 21.83 34.47
N SER A 312 -15.40 23.03 34.02
CA SER A 312 -15.88 24.44 34.29
C SER A 312 -15.47 24.97 35.69
N SER A 313 -14.96 26.17 35.99
CA SER A 313 -14.69 27.46 35.30
C SER A 313 -14.08 28.48 36.31
N SER A 314 -13.45 29.56 35.81
CA SER A 314 -13.46 30.96 36.32
C SER A 314 -12.23 31.61 37.04
N SER A 315 -11.78 32.72 36.41
CA SER A 315 -11.31 34.03 36.96
C SER A 315 -9.98 34.10 37.74
N CYS A 316 -9.20 35.18 37.81
CA CYS A 316 -9.03 36.46 37.09
C CYS A 316 -7.76 37.15 37.69
N GLY A 317 -7.01 37.91 36.88
CA GLY A 317 -6.07 38.98 37.29
C GLY A 317 -4.67 38.52 37.75
N SER A 318 -3.59 39.31 37.64
CA SER A 318 -3.26 40.51 36.86
C SER A 318 -1.79 40.85 37.15
N PHE A 319 -1.07 41.29 36.11
CA PHE A 319 0.06 42.24 36.06
C PHE A 319 1.51 42.00 36.57
N HIS A 320 2.40 42.51 35.69
CA HIS A 320 3.81 42.96 35.80
C HIS A 320 4.92 41.90 35.71
N SER A 321 5.80 41.85 34.70
CA SER A 321 6.62 42.82 33.92
C SER A 321 8.09 42.84 34.40
N ALA A 322 8.99 42.95 33.42
CA ALA A 322 10.44 43.20 33.50
C ALA A 322 11.31 41.95 33.75
N THR A 323 12.48 41.69 33.14
CA THR A 323 13.24 42.08 31.92
C THR A 323 14.65 41.49 32.14
N ASP A 324 15.30 41.01 31.07
CA ASP A 324 16.75 40.97 30.84
C ASP A 324 17.70 40.25 31.82
N SER A 325 18.42 39.24 31.32
CA SER A 325 19.76 39.45 30.74
C SER A 325 20.54 38.13 30.61
N LEU A 326 21.28 38.03 29.50
CA LEU A 326 22.22 36.98 29.13
C LEU A 326 23.35 36.80 30.16
N HIS A 327 23.78 35.55 30.38
CA HIS A 327 25.20 35.19 30.33
C HIS A 327 25.41 33.69 30.11
N SER A 328 26.29 33.39 29.14
CA SER A 328 26.85 32.09 28.80
C SER A 328 27.83 31.63 29.88
N GLN A 329 27.80 30.35 30.24
CA GLN A 329 29.02 29.59 30.60
C GLN A 329 28.77 28.08 30.53
N ASP A 330 29.58 27.43 29.68
CA ASP A 330 29.84 25.99 29.66
C ASP A 330 30.33 25.50 31.03
N SER A 331 29.74 24.43 31.55
CA SER A 331 30.48 23.45 32.36
C SER A 331 29.70 22.15 32.59
N THR A 332 30.38 21.04 32.27
CA THR A 332 30.32 19.75 32.96
C THR A 332 29.00 18.97 32.99
N LEU A 333 29.00 17.89 32.20
CA LEU A 333 28.28 16.63 32.42
C LEU A 333 28.30 16.24 33.91
N LYS A 334 27.20 16.53 34.61
CA LYS A 334 26.80 15.88 35.86
C LYS A 334 25.46 15.23 35.62
N SER A 335 25.43 13.91 35.80
CA SER A 335 24.22 13.13 35.90
C SER A 335 23.37 13.66 37.06
N TRP A 336 22.28 14.33 36.75
CA TRP A 336 21.19 14.53 37.71
C TRP A 336 20.09 13.54 37.36
N ALA A 337 20.15 12.37 38.00
CA ALA A 337 18.94 11.60 38.24
C ALA A 337 17.99 12.53 39.01
N LEU A 338 16.92 12.97 38.37
CA LEU A 338 15.87 13.75 39.02
C LEU A 338 15.26 12.89 40.14
N PRO A 339 15.12 13.41 41.37
CA PRO A 339 14.26 12.78 42.35
C PRO A 339 12.85 12.73 41.75
N ILE A 340 12.31 11.53 41.60
CA ILE A 340 10.88 11.33 41.33
C ILE A 340 10.15 11.83 42.58
N LEU A 341 9.81 13.12 42.60
CA LEU A 341 8.83 13.66 43.51
C LEU A 341 7.46 13.13 43.06
N PRO A 342 6.66 12.53 43.96
CA PRO A 342 5.30 12.13 43.64
C PRO A 342 4.47 13.40 43.40
N SER A 343 4.24 13.73 42.14
CA SER A 343 3.36 14.82 41.72
C SER A 343 1.89 14.41 41.95
N THR A 344 1.45 14.44 43.20
CA THR A 344 0.03 14.53 43.54
C THR A 344 -0.41 15.98 43.42
N SER A 345 -0.56 16.44 42.19
CA SER A 345 -1.32 17.64 41.83
C SER A 345 -1.82 17.41 40.41
N LYS A 346 -3.13 17.29 40.24
CA LYS A 346 -3.76 17.24 38.92
C LYS A 346 -3.41 18.55 38.22
N GLN A 347 -2.38 18.56 37.37
CA GLN A 347 -1.98 19.77 36.65
C GLN A 347 -3.13 20.21 35.74
N PRO A 348 -3.75 21.38 35.96
CA PRO A 348 -4.91 21.84 35.19
C PRO A 348 -4.55 22.33 33.77
N HIS A 349 -3.30 22.13 33.33
CA HIS A 349 -2.75 22.67 32.08
C HIS A 349 -2.13 21.60 31.17
N THR A 350 -2.42 20.32 31.39
CA THR A 350 -1.88 19.23 30.55
C THR A 350 -2.16 19.45 29.06
N ALA A 351 -3.37 19.89 28.71
CA ALA A 351 -3.73 20.18 27.32
C ALA A 351 -2.91 21.33 26.71
N THR A 352 -2.71 22.44 27.43
CA THR A 352 -1.89 23.58 26.97
C THR A 352 -0.42 23.17 26.86
N TYR A 353 0.08 22.37 27.79
CA TYR A 353 1.43 21.84 27.75
C TYR A 353 1.64 20.92 26.54
N ASP A 354 0.73 19.98 26.29
CA ASP A 354 0.82 19.07 25.14
C ASP A 354 0.79 19.84 23.82
N GLN A 355 -0.05 20.88 23.71
CA GLN A 355 -0.09 21.78 22.56
C GLN A 355 1.21 22.57 22.40
N LEU A 356 1.81 23.08 23.49
CA LEU A 356 3.12 23.74 23.44
C LEU A 356 4.21 22.78 22.94
N VAL A 357 4.22 21.54 23.44
CA VAL A 357 5.17 20.52 22.98
C VAL A 357 4.98 20.26 21.48
N GLU A 358 3.74 20.14 21.00
CA GLU A 358 3.44 19.92 19.59
C GLU A 358 3.90 21.09 18.71
N MET A 359 3.63 22.33 19.12
CA MET A 359 4.10 23.52 18.39
C MET A 359 5.62 23.59 18.33
N TYR A 360 6.32 23.27 19.43
CA TYR A 360 7.78 23.22 19.42
C TYR A 360 8.35 22.10 18.55
N VAL A 361 7.72 20.91 18.54
CA VAL A 361 8.09 19.82 17.61
C VAL A 361 7.94 20.29 16.16
N MET A 362 6.84 20.98 15.84
CA MET A 362 6.59 21.53 14.52
C MET A 362 7.65 22.56 14.13
N CYS A 363 8.02 23.50 15.01
CA CYS A 363 9.10 24.45 14.75
C CYS A 363 10.44 23.76 14.47
N LEU A 364 10.81 22.76 15.27
CA LEU A 364 12.05 22.00 15.09
C LEU A 364 12.09 21.26 13.75
N GLN A 365 10.99 20.59 13.38
CA GLN A 365 10.88 19.91 12.09
C GLN A 365 10.94 20.90 10.92
N ASN A 366 10.24 22.03 11.06
CA ASN A 366 10.21 23.08 10.05
C ASN A 366 11.60 23.69 9.81
N HIS A 367 12.36 23.92 10.89
CA HIS A 367 13.73 24.40 10.83
C HIS A 367 14.65 23.40 10.08
N GLN A 368 14.56 22.11 10.40
CA GLN A 368 15.31 21.06 9.70
C GLN A 368 14.97 20.99 8.20
N LEU A 369 13.70 21.21 7.84
CA LEU A 369 13.27 21.27 6.45
C LEU A 369 13.85 22.50 5.73
N LEU A 370 13.82 23.67 6.37
CA LEU A 370 14.44 24.91 5.87
C LEU A 370 15.95 24.74 5.64
N GLU A 371 16.68 24.20 6.61
CA GLU A 371 18.12 23.90 6.45
C GLU A 371 18.35 22.93 5.28
N GLY A 372 17.51 21.90 5.17
CA GLY A 372 17.57 20.90 4.11
C GLY A 372 17.25 21.43 2.70
N LEU A 373 16.55 22.56 2.58
CA LEU A 373 16.28 23.21 1.28
C LEU A 373 17.52 23.87 0.69
N SER A 374 18.51 24.25 1.50
CA SER A 374 19.72 24.92 1.02
C SER A 374 20.65 24.00 0.22
N GLY A 375 20.50 22.67 0.34
CA GLY A 375 21.38 21.67 -0.28
C GLY A 375 20.73 20.76 -1.32
N LYS A 376 19.44 20.94 -1.67
CA LYS A 376 18.71 20.04 -2.57
C LYS A 376 18.40 20.68 -3.92
N THR A 377 18.46 19.87 -4.99
CA THR A 377 17.94 20.21 -6.31
C THR A 377 16.51 19.67 -6.43
N LEU A 378 15.51 20.51 -6.16
CA LEU A 378 14.11 20.13 -6.04
C LEU A 378 13.51 19.69 -7.38
N ALA A 379 13.84 20.37 -8.47
CA ALA A 379 13.41 20.07 -9.84
C ALA A 379 13.80 18.64 -10.24
N LYS A 380 14.99 18.19 -9.84
CA LYS A 380 15.45 16.82 -10.10
C LYS A 380 14.63 15.78 -9.35
N ASN A 381 14.18 16.08 -8.13
CA ASN A 381 13.33 15.19 -7.34
C ASN A 381 11.92 15.08 -7.93
N CYS A 382 11.46 16.10 -8.66
CA CYS A 382 10.22 16.09 -9.43
C CYS A 382 10.36 15.45 -10.83
N GLY A 383 11.51 14.82 -11.13
CA GLY A 383 11.77 14.19 -12.43
C GLY A 383 12.02 15.17 -13.57
N LEU A 384 12.08 16.48 -13.30
CA LEU A 384 12.43 17.49 -14.29
C LEU A 384 13.94 17.46 -14.50
N THR A 385 14.35 16.93 -15.65
CA THR A 385 15.76 16.81 -16.03
C THR A 385 16.01 17.49 -17.37
N GLN A 386 17.25 17.96 -17.56
CA GLN A 386 17.65 18.52 -18.85
C GLN A 386 17.61 17.43 -19.93
N PRO A 387 17.31 17.78 -21.20
CA PRO A 387 17.35 16.84 -22.31
C PRO A 387 18.71 16.13 -22.42
N ASP A 388 18.69 14.83 -22.72
CA ASP A 388 19.89 13.98 -22.72
C ASP A 388 21.01 14.51 -23.64
N PHE A 389 22.17 14.79 -23.03
CA PHE A 389 23.38 15.31 -23.67
C PHE A 389 23.91 14.42 -24.82
N ARG A 390 23.61 13.12 -24.84
CA ARG A 390 24.10 12.19 -25.88
C ARG A 390 23.55 12.53 -27.27
N HIS A 391 22.30 12.99 -27.33
CA HIS A 391 21.64 13.33 -28.60
C HIS A 391 22.17 14.65 -29.17
N LEU A 392 22.56 15.60 -28.31
CA LEU A 392 23.17 16.86 -28.72
C LEU A 392 24.60 16.65 -29.24
N GLN A 393 25.39 15.77 -28.60
CA GLN A 393 26.74 15.43 -29.07
C GLN A 393 26.70 14.70 -30.42
N TRP A 394 25.78 13.76 -30.60
CA TRP A 394 25.55 13.11 -31.88
C TRP A 394 25.15 14.14 -32.96
N MET A 395 24.22 15.05 -32.66
CA MET A 395 23.75 16.06 -33.61
C MET A 395 24.84 17.07 -33.99
N LYS A 396 25.76 17.40 -33.08
CA LYS A 396 26.95 18.22 -33.38
C LYS A 396 27.96 17.52 -34.29
N LYS A 397 27.99 16.18 -34.28
CA LYS A 397 28.94 15.38 -35.04
C LYS A 397 28.42 14.97 -36.42
N GLU A 398 27.16 14.58 -36.50
CA GLU A 398 26.56 13.98 -37.70
C GLU A 398 25.47 14.86 -38.34
N GLY A 399 24.99 15.90 -37.64
CA GLY A 399 23.95 16.81 -38.12
C GLY A 399 24.49 18.02 -38.89
N SER A 400 23.58 18.77 -39.54
CA SER A 400 23.95 20.05 -40.15
C SER A 400 24.22 21.11 -39.06
N SER A 401 25.15 22.03 -39.34
CA SER A 401 25.53 23.10 -38.41
C SER A 401 24.33 23.92 -37.92
N ASP A 402 23.39 24.23 -38.83
CA ASP A 402 22.17 24.98 -38.50
C ASP A 402 21.25 24.23 -37.53
N LEU A 403 21.07 22.91 -37.71
CA LEU A 403 20.24 22.09 -36.83
C LEU A 403 20.90 21.90 -35.46
N ALA A 404 22.22 21.69 -35.44
CA ALA A 404 22.99 21.62 -34.20
C ALA A 404 22.92 22.95 -33.41
N GLY A 405 22.98 24.10 -34.10
CA GLY A 405 22.80 25.42 -33.50
C GLY A 405 21.41 25.60 -32.89
N LYS A 406 20.35 25.23 -33.62
CA LYS A 406 18.96 25.28 -33.11
C LYS A 406 18.76 24.38 -31.89
N ALA A 407 19.24 23.15 -31.93
CA ALA A 407 19.13 22.23 -30.80
C ALA A 407 19.90 22.73 -29.56
N ASN A 408 21.07 23.33 -29.76
CA ASN A 408 21.84 23.93 -28.67
C ASN A 408 21.09 25.12 -28.03
N ASN A 409 20.44 25.97 -28.82
CA ASN A 409 19.63 27.08 -28.30
C ASN A 409 18.41 26.60 -27.51
N ILE A 410 17.73 25.55 -27.98
CA ILE A 410 16.62 24.92 -27.25
C ILE A 410 17.13 24.33 -25.93
N HIS A 411 18.24 23.61 -25.96
CA HIS A 411 18.86 23.03 -24.76
C HIS A 411 19.18 24.11 -23.71
N LEU A 412 19.83 25.21 -24.12
CA LEU A 412 20.12 26.35 -23.23
C LEU A 412 18.84 26.99 -22.67
N SER A 413 17.80 27.11 -23.49
CA SER A 413 16.51 27.66 -23.06
C SER A 413 15.84 26.77 -22.01
N VAL A 414 15.85 25.45 -22.21
CA VAL A 414 15.32 24.49 -21.23
C VAL A 414 16.14 24.49 -19.95
N ALA A 415 17.48 24.53 -20.04
CA ALA A 415 18.35 24.62 -18.87
C ALA A 415 18.05 25.88 -18.04
N LYS A 416 17.93 27.04 -18.69
CA LYS A 416 17.56 28.29 -18.04
C LYS A 416 16.19 28.22 -17.39
N PHE A 417 15.20 27.64 -18.06
CA PHE A 417 13.85 27.46 -17.51
C PHE A 417 13.85 26.58 -16.27
N LEU A 418 14.60 25.48 -16.27
CA LEU A 418 14.72 24.59 -15.11
C LEU A 418 15.41 25.28 -13.94
N ASP A 419 16.45 26.07 -14.18
CA ASP A 419 17.13 26.84 -13.13
C ASP A 419 16.24 27.94 -12.53
N GLU A 420 15.42 28.61 -13.36
CA GLU A 420 14.44 29.60 -12.90
C GLU A 420 13.31 28.95 -12.10
N ALA A 421 12.81 27.81 -12.56
CA ALA A 421 11.81 27.02 -11.85
C ALA A 421 12.33 26.52 -10.50
N GLU A 422 13.58 26.04 -10.43
CA GLU A 422 14.24 25.63 -9.19
C GLU A 422 14.32 26.81 -8.20
N ARG A 423 14.82 27.96 -8.67
CA ARG A 423 14.92 29.16 -7.82
C ARG A 423 13.56 29.62 -7.31
N SER A 424 12.55 29.65 -8.17
CA SER A 424 11.18 30.02 -7.82
C SER A 424 10.59 29.05 -6.79
N LEU A 425 10.74 27.74 -7.02
CA LEU A 425 10.25 26.71 -6.11
C LEU A 425 10.93 26.79 -4.75
N GLN A 426 12.27 26.95 -4.71
CA GLN A 426 13.01 27.16 -3.46
C GLN A 426 12.53 28.41 -2.73
N GLN A 427 12.30 29.52 -3.44
CA GLN A 427 11.80 30.76 -2.86
C GLN A 427 10.41 30.56 -2.23
N HIS A 428 9.48 29.92 -2.96
CA HIS A 428 8.13 29.67 -2.46
C HIS A 428 8.10 28.68 -1.28
N MET A 429 8.91 27.63 -1.32
CA MET A 429 9.02 26.68 -0.20
C MET A 429 9.61 27.33 1.05
N ARG A 430 10.64 28.18 0.91
CA ARG A 430 11.16 28.98 2.03
C ARG A 430 10.09 29.91 2.60
N ALA A 431 9.42 30.67 1.74
CA ALA A 431 8.35 31.57 2.18
C ALA A 431 7.21 30.84 2.91
N TYR A 432 6.84 29.64 2.44
CA TYR A 432 5.86 28.79 3.12
C TYR A 432 6.34 28.39 4.52
N TYR A 433 7.53 27.82 4.63
CA TYR A 433 8.04 27.36 5.92
C TYR A 433 8.31 28.52 6.90
N GLU A 434 8.82 29.66 6.43
CA GLU A 434 8.94 30.89 7.24
C GLU A 434 7.57 31.37 7.75
N THR A 435 6.53 31.28 6.92
CA THR A 435 5.16 31.64 7.34
C THR A 435 4.63 30.67 8.40
N VAL A 436 4.88 29.37 8.25
CA VAL A 436 4.51 28.35 9.24
C VAL A 436 5.25 28.57 10.56
N GLU A 437 6.55 28.87 10.52
CA GLU A 437 7.36 29.18 11.71
C GLU A 437 6.78 30.37 12.47
N LYS A 438 6.50 31.46 11.76
CA LYS A 438 5.90 32.65 12.35
C LYS A 438 4.52 32.35 12.99
N ALA A 439 3.66 31.61 12.30
CA ALA A 439 2.35 31.24 12.86
C ALA A 439 2.48 30.34 14.10
N ALA A 440 3.48 29.45 14.11
CA ALA A 440 3.79 28.59 15.25
C ALA A 440 4.29 29.41 16.44
N GLU A 441 5.20 30.36 16.22
CA GLU A 441 5.69 31.28 17.24
C GLU A 441 4.56 32.13 17.84
N GLU A 442 3.69 32.69 16.99
CA GLU A 442 2.50 33.43 17.44
C GLU A 442 1.60 32.53 18.32
N LYS A 443 1.40 31.27 17.92
CA LYS A 443 0.60 30.32 18.69
C LYS A 443 1.26 29.91 20.01
N ILE A 444 2.58 29.71 20.01
CA ILE A 444 3.35 29.45 21.23
C ILE A 444 3.19 30.62 22.19
N ASN A 445 3.34 31.85 21.72
CA ASN A 445 3.17 33.04 22.55
C ASN A 445 1.76 33.11 23.15
N GLU A 446 0.71 32.87 22.35
CA GLU A 446 -0.67 32.80 22.85
C GLU A 446 -0.85 31.73 23.93
N LEU A 447 -0.32 30.52 23.70
CA LEU A 447 -0.40 29.41 24.65
C LEU A 447 0.38 29.71 25.94
N VAL A 448 1.57 30.30 25.85
CA VAL A 448 2.37 30.72 27.00
C VAL A 448 1.66 31.83 27.78
N GLU A 449 1.04 32.79 27.11
CA GLU A 449 0.27 33.86 27.75
C GLU A 449 -1.00 33.33 28.45
N SER A 450 -1.58 32.23 27.94
CA SER A 450 -2.73 31.57 28.58
C SER A 450 -2.39 30.89 29.90
N LEU A 451 -1.11 30.60 30.16
CA LEU A 451 -0.65 29.98 31.39
C LEU A 451 -0.56 30.99 32.56
N PRO A 452 -0.73 30.55 33.82
CA PRO A 452 -0.52 31.40 34.99
C PRO A 452 0.89 32.01 35.02
N ALA A 453 1.00 33.31 35.28
CA ALA A 453 2.24 34.08 35.17
C ALA A 453 3.44 33.45 35.93
N ASN A 454 3.19 32.91 37.12
CA ASN A 454 4.18 32.24 37.95
C ASN A 454 4.69 30.88 37.41
N SER A 455 4.02 30.32 36.40
CA SER A 455 4.33 29.01 35.81
C SER A 455 4.78 29.06 34.34
N ARG A 456 4.57 30.19 33.66
CA ARG A 456 4.87 30.37 32.22
C ARG A 456 6.29 29.91 31.87
N ALA A 457 7.30 30.42 32.57
CA ALA A 457 8.70 30.15 32.26
C ALA A 457 9.07 28.67 32.42
N ASP A 458 8.62 28.02 33.51
CA ASP A 458 8.92 26.61 33.78
C ASP A 458 8.19 25.68 32.80
N ILE A 459 6.89 25.91 32.57
CA ILE A 459 6.09 25.09 31.65
C ILE A 459 6.60 25.25 30.21
N ASN A 460 6.91 26.48 29.78
CA ASN A 460 7.42 26.75 28.43
C ASN A 460 8.78 26.07 28.20
N LYS A 461 9.70 26.19 29.18
CA LYS A 461 11.01 25.53 29.11
C LYS A 461 10.87 24.01 29.05
N ARG A 462 10.03 23.41 29.90
CA ARG A 462 9.80 21.96 29.88
C ARG A 462 9.16 21.48 28.59
N ALA A 463 8.24 22.25 28.01
CA ALA A 463 7.60 21.92 26.74
C ALA A 463 8.62 21.91 25.60
N TYR A 464 9.50 22.93 25.56
CA TYR A 464 10.63 22.97 24.63
C TYR A 464 11.58 21.79 24.83
N GLU A 465 12.01 21.50 26.07
CA GLU A 465 12.89 20.37 26.37
C GLU A 465 12.25 19.03 25.96
N ALA A 466 10.96 18.83 26.24
CA ALA A 466 10.22 17.65 25.82
C ALA A 466 10.11 17.51 24.30
N SER A 467 10.05 18.63 23.56
CA SER A 467 10.02 18.59 22.10
C SER A 467 11.32 18.05 21.49
N LEU A 468 12.48 18.35 22.10
CA LEU A 468 13.79 17.86 21.64
C LEU A 468 13.89 16.33 21.69
N PHE A 469 13.27 15.70 22.69
CA PHE A 469 13.23 14.24 22.81
C PHE A 469 12.27 13.57 21.81
N LYS A 470 11.27 14.28 21.31
CA LYS A 470 10.31 13.78 20.31
C LYS A 470 10.78 13.99 18.87
N SER A 471 11.75 14.87 18.64
CA SER A 471 12.32 15.15 17.31
C SER A 471 13.46 14.20 16.88
N HIS A 472 13.83 13.25 17.73
CA HIS A 472 14.80 12.18 17.44
C HIS A 472 14.10 10.84 17.26
#